data_AF-A0A3B0ZQG5-F1
#
_entry.id   AF-A0A3B0ZQG5-F1
#
_cell.length_a   1.000
_cell.length_b   1.000
_cell.length_c   1.000
_cell.angle_alpha   90.00
_cell.angle_beta   90.00
_cell.angle_gamma   90.00
#
_symmetry.space_group_name_H-M   'P 1'
#
loop_
_entity.id
_entity.type
_entity.pdbx_description
1 polymer ?
#
loop_
_entity_poly.entity_id
_entity_poly.type
_entity_poly.pdbx_seq_one_letter_code
_entity_poly.pdbx_strand_id
1 'polypeptide(L)'
;MEKNEFKTEWCLLQNQFDSYEKHSLYIKLVSIIVLLSAEISNVMSIFVVLVLMVLWLQDAIWKTFQSRIEPRLLQIEKYISEESEESAFQFNSEYHSVRLSGLSLINEYVHQSIRPTVAFPHIVLILILLVQYVL
;
A
#
# COMPACT_ATOMS: atom_id res chain seq x y z
N MET A 1 -8.04 -7.56 32.10
CA MET A 1 -7.15 -6.46 31.69
C MET A 1 -6.72 -6.66 30.24
N GLU A 2 -6.31 -7.88 29.88
CA GLU A 2 -5.90 -8.32 28.53
C GLU A 2 -6.92 -8.08 27.41
N LYS A 3 -8.23 -8.33 27.63
CA LYS A 3 -9.27 -8.04 26.61
C LYS A 3 -9.33 -6.55 26.21
N ASN A 4 -8.92 -5.64 27.09
CA ASN A 4 -8.85 -4.21 26.78
C ASN A 4 -7.58 -3.88 25.98
N GLU A 5 -6.49 -4.60 26.23
CA GLU A 5 -5.21 -4.45 25.53
C GLU A 5 -5.32 -4.91 24.08
N PHE A 6 -5.94 -6.07 23.82
CA PHE A 6 -6.22 -6.53 22.46
C PHE A 6 -7.12 -5.58 21.68
N LYS A 7 -8.17 -5.03 22.29
CA LYS A 7 -9.03 -4.02 21.65
C LYS A 7 -8.27 -2.75 21.30
N THR A 8 -7.36 -2.33 22.18
CA THR A 8 -6.51 -1.15 21.97
C THR A 8 -5.54 -1.40 20.82
N GLU A 9 -4.85 -2.55 20.81
CA GLU A 9 -3.98 -2.96 19.72
C GLU A 9 -4.74 -3.02 18.38
N TRP A 10 -5.90 -3.67 18.35
CA TRP A 10 -6.73 -3.77 17.15
C TRP A 10 -7.11 -2.38 16.62
N CYS A 11 -7.57 -1.48 17.49
CA CYS A 11 -7.95 -0.12 17.10
C CYS A 11 -6.76 0.66 16.50
N LEU A 12 -5.58 0.55 17.10
CA LEU A 12 -4.37 1.21 16.58
C LEU A 12 -3.98 0.65 15.21
N LEU A 13 -3.95 -0.67 15.06
CA LEU A 13 -3.60 -1.33 13.80
C LEU A 13 -4.65 -1.07 12.71
N GLN A 14 -5.93 -1.09 13.04
CA GLN A 14 -7.03 -0.85 12.10
C GLN A 14 -6.97 0.59 11.58
N ASN A 15 -6.77 1.57 12.46
CA ASN A 15 -6.62 2.97 12.05
C ASN A 15 -5.42 3.17 11.13
N GLN A 16 -4.31 2.46 11.37
CA GLN A 16 -3.13 2.51 10.51
C GLN A 16 -3.40 1.82 9.16
N PHE A 17 -4.07 0.67 9.17
CA PHE A 17 -4.49 -0.06 7.97
C PHE A 17 -5.35 0.82 7.05
N ASP A 18 -6.38 1.46 7.60
CA ASP A 18 -7.26 2.37 6.86
C ASP A 18 -6.55 3.65 6.42
N SER A 19 -5.56 4.10 7.18
CA SER A 19 -4.74 5.24 6.78
C SER A 19 -3.95 4.92 5.51
N TYR A 20 -3.42 3.71 5.32
CA TYR A 20 -2.72 3.36 4.09
C TYR A 20 -3.62 3.42 2.84
N GLU A 21 -4.93 3.16 2.96
CA GLU A 21 -5.88 3.39 1.87
C GLU A 21 -6.01 4.87 1.50
N LYS A 22 -6.14 5.75 2.50
CA LYS A 22 -6.24 7.20 2.28
C LYS A 22 -4.98 7.74 1.62
N HIS A 23 -3.83 7.31 2.11
CA HIS A 23 -2.53 7.64 1.54
C HIS A 23 -2.46 7.16 0.08
N SER A 24 -2.76 5.89 -0.19
CA SER A 24 -2.82 5.32 -1.55
C SER A 24 -3.69 6.14 -2.50
N LEU A 25 -4.84 6.64 -2.04
CA LEU A 25 -5.70 7.55 -2.81
C LEU A 25 -4.97 8.87 -3.15
N TYR A 26 -4.26 9.48 -2.19
CA TYR A 26 -3.51 10.71 -2.43
C TYR A 26 -2.43 10.53 -3.51
N ILE A 27 -1.70 9.41 -3.53
CA ILE A 27 -0.74 9.13 -4.62
C ILE A 27 -1.43 9.07 -5.98
N LYS A 28 -2.59 8.43 -6.07
CA LYS A 28 -3.35 8.33 -7.32
C LYS A 28 -3.81 9.72 -7.79
N LEU A 29 -4.31 10.55 -6.88
CA LEU A 29 -4.69 11.93 -7.19
C LEU A 29 -3.50 12.78 -7.63
N VAL A 30 -2.35 12.65 -6.97
CA VAL A 30 -1.10 13.31 -7.39
C VAL A 30 -0.69 12.85 -8.79
N SER A 31 -0.83 11.55 -9.10
CA SER A 31 -0.51 11.01 -10.43
C SER A 31 -1.39 11.63 -11.52
N ILE A 32 -2.68 11.82 -11.23
CA ILE A 32 -3.62 12.53 -12.13
C ILE A 32 -3.17 13.99 -12.32
N ILE A 33 -2.81 14.69 -11.24
CA ILE A 33 -2.35 16.08 -11.31
C ILE A 33 -1.06 16.21 -12.15
N VAL A 34 -0.12 15.27 -12.00
CA VAL A 34 1.11 15.23 -12.79
C VAL A 34 0.79 15.09 -14.27
N LEU A 35 -0.10 14.16 -14.65
CA LEU A 35 -0.51 13.99 -16.05
C LEU A 35 -1.19 15.24 -16.61
N LEU A 36 -2.15 15.81 -15.88
CA LEU A 36 -2.86 17.02 -16.32
C LEU A 36 -1.92 18.23 -16.46
N SER A 37 -0.96 18.37 -15.55
CA SER A 37 0.03 19.46 -15.59
C SER A 37 0.97 19.31 -16.77
N ALA A 38 1.39 18.08 -17.09
CA ALA A 38 2.17 17.79 -18.28
C ALA A 38 1.40 18.17 -19.56
N GLU A 39 0.10 17.84 -19.62
CA GLU A 39 -0.77 18.15 -20.75
C GLU A 39 -0.95 19.65 -20.96
N ILE A 40 -1.31 20.38 -19.89
CA ILE A 40 -1.49 21.85 -19.95
C ILE A 40 -0.19 22.55 -20.37
N SER A 41 0.95 22.01 -19.94
CA SER A 41 2.27 22.57 -20.27
C SER A 41 2.79 22.08 -21.63
N ASN A 42 2.09 21.15 -22.29
CA ASN A 42 2.51 20.47 -23.52
C ASN A 42 3.90 19.81 -23.39
N VAL A 43 4.19 19.25 -22.22
CA VAL A 43 5.47 18.56 -21.90
C VAL A 43 5.23 17.05 -21.86
N MET A 44 5.13 16.44 -23.04
CA MET A 44 5.04 14.99 -23.18
C MET A 44 6.44 14.40 -23.31
N SER A 45 7.00 13.90 -22.20
CA SER A 45 8.35 13.35 -22.19
C SER A 45 8.44 12.04 -21.43
N ILE A 46 9.46 11.24 -21.76
CA ILE A 46 9.81 10.02 -21.03
C ILE A 46 10.02 10.28 -19.53
N PHE A 47 10.43 11.50 -19.16
CA PHE A 47 10.57 11.89 -17.77
C PHE A 47 9.25 11.83 -17.00
N VAL A 48 8.13 12.24 -17.60
CA VAL A 48 6.80 12.17 -16.97
C VAL A 48 6.38 10.71 -16.76
N VAL A 49 6.66 9.83 -17.73
CA VAL A 49 6.43 8.38 -17.59
C VAL A 49 7.20 7.82 -16.40
N LEU A 50 8.48 8.17 -16.26
CA LEU A 50 9.33 7.72 -15.14
C LEU A 50 8.80 8.22 -13.80
N VAL A 51 8.31 9.45 -13.73
CA VAL A 51 7.68 9.99 -12.51
C VAL A 51 6.41 9.21 -12.16
N LEU A 52 5.53 8.93 -13.14
CA LEU A 52 4.33 8.12 -12.91
C LEU A 52 4.68 6.70 -12.45
N MET A 53 5.73 6.09 -13.00
CA MET A 53 6.24 4.79 -12.55
C MET A 53 6.72 4.83 -11.09
N VAL A 54 7.40 5.90 -10.67
CA VAL A 54 7.80 6.08 -9.26
C VAL A 54 6.58 6.19 -8.35
N LEU A 55 5.57 6.96 -8.74
CA LEU A 55 4.32 7.09 -7.99
C LEU A 55 3.59 5.73 -7.87
N TRP A 56 3.57 4.94 -8.94
CA TRP A 56 3.02 3.59 -8.91
C TRP A 56 3.76 2.67 -7.93
N LEU A 57 5.09 2.68 -7.96
CA LEU A 57 5.89 1.88 -7.03
C LEU A 57 5.72 2.33 -5.57
N GLN A 58 5.57 3.63 -5.33
CA GLN A 58 5.27 4.16 -3.99
C GLN A 58 3.90 3.67 -3.47
N ASP A 59 2.88 3.63 -4.34
CA ASP A 59 1.57 3.05 -3.99
C ASP A 59 1.71 1.57 -3.60
N ALA A 60 2.47 0.80 -4.38
CA ALA A 60 2.75 -0.61 -4.07
C ALA A 60 3.47 -0.80 -2.72
N ILE A 61 4.41 0.09 -2.37
CA ILE A 61 5.10 0.07 -1.08
C ILE A 61 4.09 0.28 0.07
N TRP A 62 3.18 1.24 -0.05
CA TRP A 62 2.13 1.43 0.95
C TRP A 62 1.18 0.25 1.07
N LYS A 63 0.77 -0.37 -0.05
CA LYS A 63 -0.03 -1.61 -0.01
C LYS A 63 0.71 -2.78 0.61
N THR A 64 2.03 -2.81 0.48
CA THR A 64 2.86 -3.81 1.14
C THR A 64 2.81 -3.65 2.65
N PHE A 65 3.04 -2.44 3.17
CA PHE A 65 2.91 -2.19 4.61
C PHE A 65 1.52 -2.48 5.14
N GLN A 66 0.48 -2.10 4.41
CA GLN A 66 -0.91 -2.42 4.75
C GLN A 66 -1.13 -3.94 4.84
N SER A 67 -0.67 -4.71 3.85
CA SER A 67 -0.84 -6.16 3.83
C SER A 67 -0.12 -6.91 4.94
N ARG A 68 0.88 -6.28 5.58
CA ARG A 68 1.60 -6.86 6.73
C ARG A 68 0.83 -6.71 8.03
N ILE A 69 -0.08 -5.73 8.11
CA ILE A 69 -0.92 -5.49 9.29
C ILE A 69 -2.12 -6.45 9.32
N GLU A 70 -2.66 -6.79 8.14
CA GLU A 70 -3.86 -7.62 7.99
C GLU A 70 -3.81 -8.97 8.76
N PRO A 71 -2.73 -9.77 8.71
CA PRO A 71 -2.69 -11.03 9.44
C PRO A 71 -2.82 -10.85 10.95
N ARG A 72 -2.19 -9.81 11.51
CA ARG A 72 -2.26 -9.51 12.95
C ARG A 72 -3.64 -9.02 13.35
N LEU A 73 -4.32 -8.23 12.51
CA LEU A 73 -5.70 -7.80 12.77
C LEU A 73 -6.63 -9.01 12.93
N LEU A 74 -6.59 -9.95 11.97
CA LEU A 74 -7.39 -11.17 12.01
C LEU A 74 -7.03 -12.07 13.21
N GLN A 75 -5.75 -12.13 13.57
CA GLN A 75 -5.28 -12.87 14.74
C GLN A 75 -5.83 -12.28 16.05
N ILE A 76 -5.81 -10.94 16.19
CA ILE A 76 -6.36 -10.28 17.38
C ILE A 76 -7.88 -10.48 17.47
N GLU A 77 -8.61 -10.43 16.35
CA GLU A 77 -10.04 -10.72 16.32
C GLU A 77 -10.35 -12.12 16.85
N LYS A 78 -9.54 -13.10 16.45
CA LYS A 78 -9.63 -14.48 16.96
C LYS A 78 -9.35 -14.53 18.46
N TYR A 79 -8.28 -13.90 18.94
CA TYR A 79 -7.94 -13.88 20.38
C TYR A 79 -9.03 -13.23 21.24
N ILE A 80 -9.66 -12.17 20.75
CA ILE A 80 -10.80 -11.52 21.42
C ILE A 80 -12.01 -12.46 21.45
N SER A 81 -12.27 -13.20 20.36
CA SER A 81 -13.40 -14.13 20.27
C SER A 81 -13.23 -15.36 21.15
N GLU A 82 -12.01 -15.87 21.29
CA GLU A 82 -11.69 -17.08 22.05
C GLU A 82 -11.32 -16.80 23.51
N GLU A 83 -11.29 -15.53 23.92
CA GLU A 83 -10.81 -15.10 25.25
C GLU A 83 -9.42 -15.66 25.58
N SER A 84 -8.53 -15.60 24.60
CA SER A 84 -7.17 -16.13 24.68
C SER A 84 -6.34 -15.42 25.76
N GLU A 85 -5.49 -16.20 26.45
CA GLU A 85 -4.46 -15.72 27.41
C GLU A 85 -3.15 -15.31 26.71
N GLU A 86 -3.14 -15.23 25.38
CA GLU A 86 -2.00 -14.73 24.61
C GLU A 86 -1.69 -13.26 24.93
N SER A 87 -0.47 -12.82 24.60
CA SER A 87 -0.05 -11.44 24.86
C SER A 87 -0.47 -10.47 23.75
N ALA A 88 -1.00 -9.31 24.14
CA ALA A 88 -1.19 -8.17 23.24
C ALA A 88 0.15 -7.51 22.85
N PHE A 89 0.09 -6.63 21.85
CA PHE A 89 1.18 -5.77 21.35
C PHE A 89 2.39 -6.54 20.77
N GLN A 90 2.15 -7.69 20.13
CA GLN A 90 3.20 -8.55 19.57
C GLN A 90 3.46 -8.33 18.07
N PHE A 91 2.79 -7.37 17.43
CA PHE A 91 2.92 -7.10 16.00
C PHE A 91 4.38 -7.09 15.48
N ASN A 92 5.26 -6.34 16.12
CA ASN A 92 6.66 -6.21 15.64
C ASN A 92 7.46 -7.49 15.85
N SER A 93 7.29 -8.16 16.98
CA SER A 93 7.98 -9.41 17.32
C SER A 93 7.58 -10.53 16.36
N GLU A 94 6.27 -10.68 16.13
CA GLU A 94 5.72 -11.65 15.19
C GLU A 94 6.20 -11.33 13.77
N TYR A 95 6.09 -10.08 13.33
CA TYR A 95 6.56 -9.65 12.01
C TYR A 95 8.06 -9.93 11.82
N HIS A 96 8.89 -9.67 12.84
CA HIS A 96 10.32 -9.95 12.77
C HIS A 96 10.63 -11.44 12.58
N SER A 97 9.81 -12.33 13.15
CA SER A 97 10.00 -13.78 13.02
C SER A 97 9.68 -14.31 11.61
N VAL A 98 8.78 -13.66 10.88
CA VAL A 98 8.38 -14.03 9.51
C VAL A 98 8.95 -13.10 8.44
N ARG A 99 9.84 -12.18 8.81
CA ARG A 99 10.31 -11.10 7.94
C ARG A 99 11.04 -11.64 6.71
N LEU A 100 10.53 -11.27 5.54
CA LEU A 100 11.16 -11.48 4.24
C LEU A 100 12.44 -10.63 4.09
N SER A 101 13.46 -11.15 3.41
CA SER A 101 14.73 -10.46 3.19
C SER A 101 15.21 -10.53 1.73
N GLY A 102 15.95 -9.51 1.29
CA GLY A 102 16.53 -9.47 -0.06
C GLY A 102 15.49 -9.59 -1.18
N LEU A 103 15.63 -10.62 -2.03
CA LEU A 103 14.80 -10.82 -3.23
C LEU A 103 13.33 -11.08 -2.91
N SER A 104 13.02 -11.72 -1.78
CA SER A 104 11.63 -11.98 -1.42
C SER A 104 10.86 -10.69 -1.06
N LEU A 105 11.58 -9.67 -0.57
CA LEU A 105 11.02 -8.35 -0.30
C LEU A 105 10.65 -7.63 -1.61
N ILE A 106 11.52 -7.73 -2.62
CA ILE A 106 11.25 -7.17 -3.95
C ILE A 106 10.04 -7.87 -4.58
N ASN A 107 9.96 -9.19 -4.47
CA ASN A 107 8.81 -9.95 -4.97
C ASN A 107 7.49 -9.51 -4.31
N GLU A 108 7.50 -9.22 -3.01
CA GLU A 108 6.35 -8.68 -2.29
C GLU A 108 5.90 -7.33 -2.87
N TYR A 109 6.83 -6.40 -3.10
CA TYR A 109 6.53 -5.11 -3.74
C TYR A 109 5.97 -5.27 -5.15
N VAL A 110 6.56 -6.16 -5.96
CA VAL A 110 6.06 -6.45 -7.31
C VAL A 110 4.66 -7.03 -7.25
N HIS A 111 4.41 -8.01 -6.39
CA HIS A 111 3.10 -8.62 -6.24
C HIS A 111 2.03 -7.59 -5.83
N GLN A 112 2.38 -6.65 -4.96
CA GLN A 112 1.48 -5.56 -4.56
C GLN A 112 1.24 -4.57 -5.70
N SER A 113 2.27 -4.28 -6.51
CA SER A 113 2.15 -3.36 -7.65
C SER A 113 1.20 -3.84 -8.74
N ILE A 114 1.11 -5.16 -8.94
CA ILE A 114 0.25 -5.78 -9.98
C ILE A 114 -1.18 -6.05 -9.50
N ARG A 115 -1.49 -5.84 -8.21
CA ARG A 115 -2.87 -5.98 -7.73
C ARG A 115 -3.78 -5.04 -8.52
N PRO A 116 -4.95 -5.50 -9.02
CA PRO A 116 -5.80 -4.67 -9.87
C PRO A 116 -6.14 -3.30 -9.27
N THR A 117 -6.35 -3.24 -7.95
CA THR A 117 -6.67 -2.01 -7.21
C THR A 117 -5.53 -1.00 -7.16
N VAL A 118 -4.29 -1.44 -7.41
CA VAL A 118 -3.09 -0.60 -7.51
C VAL A 118 -2.75 -0.34 -8.96
N ALA A 119 -2.67 -1.39 -9.78
CA ALA A 119 -2.20 -1.33 -11.15
C ALA A 119 -3.13 -0.52 -12.06
N PHE A 120 -4.44 -0.70 -11.93
CA PHE A 120 -5.41 -0.15 -12.90
C PHE A 120 -5.28 1.37 -13.07
N PRO A 121 -5.30 2.21 -12.01
CA PRO A 121 -5.20 3.66 -12.19
C PRO A 121 -3.87 4.09 -12.83
N HIS A 122 -2.74 3.50 -12.42
CA HIS A 122 -1.42 3.88 -12.91
C HIS A 122 -1.20 3.44 -14.35
N ILE A 123 -1.62 2.22 -14.71
CA ILE A 123 -1.54 1.72 -16.09
C ILE A 123 -2.34 2.61 -17.03
N VAL A 124 -3.58 2.98 -16.65
CA VAL A 124 -4.41 3.86 -17.48
C VAL A 124 -3.75 5.21 -17.72
N LEU A 125 -3.17 5.84 -16.68
CA LEU A 125 -2.49 7.13 -16.82
C LEU A 125 -1.25 7.04 -17.73
N ILE A 126 -0.45 5.99 -17.57
CA ILE A 126 0.73 5.76 -18.43
C ILE A 126 0.30 5.52 -19.87
N LEU A 127 -0.76 4.73 -20.12
CA LEU A 127 -1.26 4.48 -21.46
C LEU A 127 -1.79 5.75 -22.14
N ILE A 128 -2.51 6.62 -21.41
CA ILE A 128 -2.96 7.92 -21.95
C ILE A 128 -1.75 8.74 -22.43
N LEU A 129 -0.72 8.85 -21.58
CA LEU A 129 0.50 9.59 -21.91
C LEU A 129 1.23 9.00 -23.13
N LEU A 130 1.34 7.67 -23.22
CA LEU A 130 1.99 7.00 -24.36
C LEU A 130 1.22 7.20 -25.66
N VAL A 131 -0.12 7.17 -25.62
CA VAL A 131 -0.95 7.45 -26.81
C VAL A 131 -0.75 8.89 -27.27
N GLN A 132 -0.74 9.86 -26.36
CA GLN A 132 -0.48 11.26 -26.70
C GLN A 132 0.95 11.53 -27.17
N TYR A 133 1.93 10.76 -26.70
CA TYR A 133 3.31 10.90 -27.16
C TYR A 133 3.51 10.41 -28.61
N VAL A 134 2.67 9.48 -29.07
CA VAL A 134 2.77 8.86 -30.41
C VAL A 134 1.91 9.59 -31.46
N LEU A 135 0.78 10.18 -31.06
CA LEU A 135 -0.15 10.92 -31.93
C LEU A 135 0.29 12.38 -32.14
#